data_AF-A0A940CWP2-F1
#
_entry.id   AF-A0A940CWP2-F1
#
_cell.length_a   1.000
_cell.length_b   1.000
_cell.length_c   1.000
_cell.angle_alpha   90.00
_cell.angle_beta   90.00
_cell.angle_gamma   90.00
#
_symmetry.space_group_name_H-M   'P 1'
#
loop_
_entity.id
_entity.type
_entity.pdbx_description
1 polymer ?
#
loop_
_entity_poly.entity_id
_entity_poly.type
_entity_poly.pdbx_seq_one_letter_code
_entity_poly.pdbx_strand_id
1 'polypeptide(L)'
;MLKEYGLADTLSYDPAANLTGKEISILKQPEENKVQKLPKWQRDHLKLEKILDIVCRQYGVTPGAVCGPSREQQTVLARQLFAYLASELVGYAKADIGRFVGRDDATIMRAVAKIKEKVKTGPKWRALVEELRDAMWPGES
;
A
#
# COMPACT_ATOMS: atom_id res chain seq x y z
N MET A 1 -66.61 26.89 -3.42
CA MET A 1 -65.28 26.25 -3.50
C MET A 1 -65.04 25.52 -2.18
N LEU A 2 -64.78 24.23 -2.29
CA LEU A 2 -64.32 23.29 -1.24
C LEU A 2 -62.99 23.81 -0.63
N LYS A 3 -62.56 23.55 0.61
CA LYS A 3 -63.05 22.88 1.82
C LYS A 3 -62.14 23.37 2.97
N GLU A 4 -62.72 23.51 4.16
CA GLU A 4 -62.06 23.73 5.45
C GLU A 4 -61.36 22.46 6.00
N TYR A 5 -60.74 22.64 7.19
CA TYR A 5 -60.24 21.67 8.19
C TYR A 5 -58.80 21.17 7.97
N GLY A 6 -57.86 21.26 8.90
CA GLY A 6 -57.94 21.48 10.35
C GLY A 6 -57.16 20.37 11.07
N LEU A 7 -56.39 20.77 12.08
CA LEU A 7 -55.93 19.99 13.22
C LEU A 7 -54.75 19.01 13.05
N ALA A 8 -53.83 19.20 14.00
CA ALA A 8 -52.76 18.30 14.40
C ALA A 8 -53.32 16.94 14.82
N ASP A 9 -52.56 15.88 14.51
CA ASP A 9 -52.50 14.69 15.36
C ASP A 9 -51.23 13.91 15.05
N THR A 10 -50.27 14.04 15.95
CA THR A 10 -49.17 13.09 16.14
C THR A 10 -49.69 11.90 16.95
N LEU A 11 -49.82 10.75 16.31
CA LEU A 11 -49.99 9.42 16.93
C LEU A 11 -49.02 8.47 16.20
N SER A 12 -47.95 8.01 16.87
CA SER A 12 -47.90 6.78 17.67
C SER A 12 -47.82 5.50 16.82
N TYR A 13 -46.60 4.92 16.73
CA TYR A 13 -46.22 3.49 16.94
C TYR A 13 -47.06 2.40 16.22
N ASP A 14 -46.56 1.32 15.59
CA ASP A 14 -45.47 0.41 15.95
C ASP A 14 -45.30 -0.75 14.90
N PRO A 15 -44.77 -1.97 15.19
CA PRO A 15 -43.61 -2.59 14.55
C PRO A 15 -43.95 -3.81 13.68
N ALA A 16 -42.92 -4.44 13.09
CA ALA A 16 -42.95 -5.72 12.38
C ALA A 16 -43.62 -5.73 10.98
N ALA A 17 -42.79 -5.61 9.93
CA ALA A 17 -43.12 -6.20 8.64
C ALA A 17 -41.86 -6.55 7.82
N ASN A 18 -41.67 -7.85 7.66
CA ASN A 18 -40.90 -8.57 6.64
C ASN A 18 -39.37 -8.63 6.68
N LEU A 19 -38.92 -9.69 7.36
CA LEU A 19 -37.96 -10.66 6.82
C LEU A 19 -38.52 -11.34 5.55
N THR A 20 -37.96 -11.06 4.37
CA THR A 20 -37.96 -11.97 3.21
C THR A 20 -36.81 -11.47 2.31
N GLY A 21 -35.66 -12.14 2.19
CA GLY A 21 -35.51 -13.49 1.68
C GLY A 21 -35.36 -13.48 0.16
N LYS A 22 -34.20 -13.05 -0.38
CA LYS A 22 -33.50 -13.64 -1.54
C LYS A 22 -32.43 -12.70 -2.12
N GLU A 23 -31.23 -13.27 -2.17
CA GLU A 23 -30.25 -13.19 -3.27
C GLU A 23 -30.17 -11.88 -4.06
N ILE A 24 -29.15 -11.07 -3.76
CA ILE A 24 -28.49 -10.30 -4.81
C ILE A 24 -27.00 -10.63 -4.78
N SER A 25 -26.70 -11.63 -5.60
CA SER A 25 -25.59 -11.66 -6.54
C SER A 25 -24.25 -11.17 -6.03
N ILE A 26 -23.42 -12.16 -5.71
CA ILE A 26 -21.98 -12.17 -5.81
C ILE A 26 -21.54 -11.33 -7.02
N LEU A 27 -21.17 -10.07 -6.78
CA LEU A 27 -20.08 -9.44 -7.51
C LEU A 27 -18.89 -9.46 -6.55
N LYS A 28 -18.23 -10.61 -6.50
CA LYS A 28 -16.83 -10.67 -6.05
C LYS A 28 -16.07 -9.69 -6.94
N GLN A 29 -15.86 -8.48 -6.44
CA GLN A 29 -14.78 -7.66 -6.97
C GLN A 29 -13.52 -8.50 -6.86
N PRO A 30 -12.73 -8.64 -7.93
CA PRO A 30 -11.49 -9.36 -7.83
C PRO A 30 -10.55 -8.57 -6.91
N GLU A 31 -10.44 -9.00 -5.64
CA GLU A 31 -9.41 -8.52 -4.70
C GLU A 31 -8.02 -9.10 -5.11
N GLU A 32 -7.68 -9.01 -6.40
CA GLU A 32 -6.46 -9.58 -6.94
C GLU A 32 -5.30 -8.59 -6.80
N ASN A 33 -4.21 -9.10 -6.23
CA ASN A 33 -2.91 -8.46 -5.98
C ASN A 33 -2.75 -7.72 -4.64
N LYS A 34 -3.14 -8.36 -3.53
CA LYS A 34 -2.45 -8.10 -2.26
C LYS A 34 -1.10 -8.81 -2.30
N VAL A 35 -0.01 -8.05 -2.43
CA VAL A 35 1.33 -8.58 -2.11
C VAL A 35 1.25 -9.14 -0.70
N GLN A 36 1.56 -10.42 -0.52
CA GLN A 36 1.41 -11.09 0.75
C GLN A 36 2.35 -10.43 1.76
N LYS A 37 1.76 -9.69 2.72
CA LYS A 37 2.53 -8.98 3.74
C LYS A 37 3.19 -10.01 4.66
N LEU A 38 4.49 -9.84 4.96
CA LEU A 38 5.27 -10.76 5.78
C LEU A 38 4.65 -10.96 7.18
N PRO A 39 4.81 -12.10 7.86
CA PRO A 39 4.44 -12.26 9.26
C PRO A 39 5.30 -11.37 10.18
N LYS A 40 4.70 -10.90 11.29
CA LYS A 40 5.27 -9.88 12.19
C LYS A 40 6.72 -10.19 12.64
N TRP A 41 6.99 -11.43 13.03
CA TRP A 41 8.29 -11.88 13.54
C TRP A 41 9.43 -11.84 12.50
N GLN A 42 9.12 -11.89 11.20
CA GLN A 42 10.13 -11.70 10.13
C GLN A 42 10.44 -10.23 9.87
N ARG A 43 9.47 -9.33 10.12
CA ARG A 43 9.66 -7.88 9.89
C ARG A 43 10.51 -7.23 10.97
N ASP A 44 10.40 -7.71 12.21
CA ASP A 44 11.03 -7.09 13.38
C ASP A 44 12.58 -7.07 13.34
N HIS A 45 13.20 -7.83 12.42
CA HIS A 45 14.67 -7.90 12.29
C HIS A 45 15.23 -7.30 10.99
N LEU A 46 14.39 -6.92 10.03
CA LEU A 46 14.87 -6.42 8.73
C LEU A 46 15.06 -4.90 8.75
N LYS A 47 16.31 -4.47 8.93
CA LYS A 47 16.67 -3.05 9.01
C LYS A 47 16.59 -2.32 7.67
N LEU A 48 16.27 -1.02 7.71
CA LEU A 48 16.21 -0.15 6.53
C LEU A 48 17.53 -0.15 5.73
N GLU A 49 18.67 -0.24 6.40
CA GLU A 49 19.99 -0.32 5.77
C GLU A 49 20.11 -1.54 4.85
N LYS A 50 19.62 -2.71 5.28
CA LYS A 50 19.69 -3.94 4.48
C LYS A 50 18.80 -3.83 3.23
N ILE A 51 17.61 -3.24 3.36
CA ILE A 51 16.71 -2.98 2.23
C ILE A 51 17.36 -2.01 1.25
N LEU A 52 17.99 -0.95 1.76
CA LEU A 52 18.68 0.04 0.96
C LEU A 52 19.82 -0.58 0.16
N ASP A 53 20.65 -1.40 0.80
CA ASP A 53 21.77 -2.09 0.15
C ASP A 53 21.31 -2.99 -1.00
N ILE A 54 20.24 -3.76 -0.80
CA ILE A 54 19.68 -4.65 -1.82
C ILE A 54 19.19 -3.84 -3.03
N VAL A 55 18.47 -2.75 -2.79
CA VAL A 55 17.96 -1.88 -3.85
C VAL A 55 19.10 -1.13 -4.58
N CYS A 56 20.12 -0.71 -3.84
CA CYS A 56 21.30 -0.06 -4.40
C CYS A 56 22.04 -1.00 -5.36
N ARG A 57 22.22 -2.26 -4.97
CA ARG A 57 22.83 -3.30 -5.83
C ARG A 57 22.03 -3.52 -7.10
N GLN A 58 20.69 -3.53 -7.02
CA GLN A 58 19.83 -3.75 -8.19
C GLN A 58 19.95 -2.67 -9.26
N TYR A 59 20.16 -1.41 -8.86
CA TYR A 59 20.27 -0.28 -9.78
C TYR A 59 21.70 0.21 -9.99
N GLY A 60 22.70 -0.41 -9.36
CA GLY A 60 24.10 0.03 -9.45
C GLY A 60 24.35 1.43 -8.88
N VAL A 61 23.53 1.86 -7.92
CA VAL A 61 23.62 3.19 -7.29
C VAL A 61 24.20 3.08 -5.88
N THR A 62 24.75 4.17 -5.35
CA THR A 62 25.26 4.20 -3.98
C THR A 62 24.16 4.56 -2.97
N PRO A 63 24.24 4.08 -1.72
CA PRO A 63 23.33 4.49 -0.64
C PRO A 63 23.28 6.02 -0.47
N GLY A 64 24.43 6.69 -0.57
CA GLY A 64 24.52 8.15 -0.52
C GLY A 64 23.79 8.85 -1.66
N ALA A 65 23.75 8.28 -2.86
CA ALA A 65 22.96 8.83 -3.97
C ALA A 65 21.45 8.72 -3.70
N VAL A 66 21.01 7.57 -3.19
CA VAL A 66 19.60 7.33 -2.84
C VAL A 66 19.14 8.27 -1.72
N CYS A 67 19.92 8.43 -0.65
CA CYS A 67 19.60 9.37 0.43
C CYS A 67 19.87 10.85 0.05
N GLY A 68 20.70 11.09 -0.97
CA GLY A 68 21.10 12.42 -1.40
C GLY A 68 20.09 13.13 -2.31
N PRO A 69 20.42 14.36 -2.77
CA PRO A 69 19.55 15.17 -3.62
C PRO A 69 19.45 14.69 -5.07
N SER A 70 20.20 13.65 -5.46
CA SER A 70 20.31 13.20 -6.85
C SER A 70 18.93 12.95 -7.49
N ARG A 71 18.80 13.51 -8.69
CA ARG A 71 17.61 13.45 -9.56
C ARG A 71 17.81 12.54 -10.76
N GLU A 72 18.95 11.85 -10.83
CA GLU A 72 19.20 10.86 -11.87
C GLU A 72 18.09 9.81 -11.86
N GLN A 73 17.64 9.42 -13.05
CA GLN A 73 16.49 8.54 -13.20
C GLN A 73 16.65 7.22 -12.44
N GLN A 74 17.82 6.60 -12.51
CA GLN A 74 18.11 5.35 -11.78
C GLN A 74 18.06 5.55 -10.27
N THR A 75 18.69 6.61 -9.76
CA THR A 75 18.67 6.93 -8.33
C THR A 75 17.25 7.22 -7.82
N VAL A 76 16.44 7.94 -8.62
CA VAL A 76 15.04 8.22 -8.28
C VAL A 76 14.20 6.95 -8.27
N LEU A 77 14.40 6.05 -9.23
CA LEU A 77 13.72 4.76 -9.27
C LEU A 77 14.13 3.87 -8.10
N ALA A 78 15.42 3.81 -7.77
CA ALA A 78 15.94 3.10 -6.60
C ALA A 78 15.29 3.62 -5.30
N ARG A 79 15.24 4.93 -5.10
CA ARG A 79 14.57 5.54 -3.93
C ARG A 79 13.08 5.17 -3.87
N GLN A 80 12.40 5.17 -5.01
CA GLN A 80 10.99 4.80 -5.09
C GLN A 80 10.75 3.33 -4.74
N LEU A 81 11.60 2.45 -5.28
CA LEU A 81 11.54 1.02 -5.00
C LEU A 81 11.85 0.74 -3.52
N PHE A 82 12.89 1.34 -2.98
CA PHE A 82 13.23 1.27 -1.55
C PHE A 82 12.03 1.66 -0.67
N ALA A 83 11.40 2.81 -0.94
CA ALA A 83 10.25 3.28 -0.20
C ALA A 83 9.07 2.29 -0.26
N TYR A 84 8.81 1.70 -1.43
CA TYR A 84 7.79 0.69 -1.61
C TYR A 84 8.07 -0.58 -0.82
N LEU A 85 9.30 -1.12 -0.90
CA LEU A 85 9.68 -2.34 -0.20
C LEU A 85 9.64 -2.14 1.33
N ALA A 86 10.23 -1.05 1.82
CA ALA A 86 10.23 -0.74 3.25
C ALA A 86 8.80 -0.55 3.81
N SER A 87 7.90 0.09 3.06
CA SER A 87 6.53 0.37 3.53
C SER A 87 5.57 -0.81 3.33
N GLU A 88 5.54 -1.43 2.15
CA GLU A 88 4.52 -2.44 1.82
C GLU A 88 4.93 -3.86 2.23
N LEU A 89 6.23 -4.22 2.14
CA LEU A 89 6.71 -5.55 2.54
C LEU A 89 7.03 -5.60 4.04
N VAL A 90 7.80 -4.63 4.52
CA VAL A 90 8.33 -4.64 5.89
C VAL A 90 7.44 -3.87 6.87
N GLY A 91 6.64 -2.92 6.38
CA GLY A 91 5.67 -2.21 7.21
C GLY A 91 6.23 -1.02 7.99
N TYR A 92 7.38 -0.46 7.58
CA TYR A 92 7.87 0.79 8.15
C TYR A 92 6.92 1.95 7.89
N ALA A 93 6.80 2.85 8.87
CA ALA A 93 6.04 4.08 8.70
C ALA A 93 6.72 4.99 7.66
N LYS A 94 5.91 5.72 6.90
CA LYS A 94 6.43 6.61 5.85
C LYS A 94 7.32 7.73 6.42
N ALA A 95 7.04 8.14 7.66
CA ALA A 95 7.85 9.06 8.45
C ALA A 95 9.26 8.54 8.71
N ASP A 96 9.38 7.29 9.18
CA ASP A 96 10.67 6.69 9.48
C ASP A 96 11.51 6.50 8.22
N ILE A 97 10.87 6.05 7.13
CA ILE A 97 11.49 5.92 5.81
C ILE A 97 11.97 7.30 5.33
N GLY A 98 11.11 8.31 5.42
CA GLY A 98 11.42 9.68 5.01
C GLY A 98 12.61 10.24 5.77
N ARG A 99 12.62 10.10 7.10
CA ARG A 99 13.75 10.49 7.96
C ARG A 99 15.04 9.79 7.57
N PHE A 100 14.98 8.49 7.27
CA PHE A 100 16.15 7.69 6.89
C PHE A 100 16.78 8.15 5.56
N VAL A 101 15.96 8.52 4.57
CA VAL A 101 16.46 8.99 3.26
C VAL A 101 16.50 10.52 3.11
N GLY A 102 16.22 11.28 4.17
CA GLY A 102 16.17 12.74 4.15
C GLY A 102 15.09 13.33 3.23
N ARG A 103 13.89 12.74 3.21
CA ARG A 103 12.75 13.17 2.37
C ARG A 103 11.46 13.29 3.18
N ASP A 104 10.57 14.17 2.72
CA ASP A 104 9.25 14.33 3.32
C ASP A 104 8.39 13.09 3.16
N ASP A 105 7.56 12.79 4.16
CA ASP A 105 6.63 11.66 4.19
C ASP A 105 5.68 11.66 3.00
N ALA A 106 5.25 12.84 2.56
CA ALA A 106 4.41 13.01 1.37
C ALA A 106 5.15 12.59 0.09
N THR A 107 6.47 12.81 0.03
CA THR A 107 7.32 12.32 -1.07
C THR A 107 7.42 10.80 -1.05
N ILE A 108 7.60 10.20 0.13
CA ILE A 108 7.59 8.74 0.32
C ILE A 108 6.23 8.15 -0.09
N MET A 109 5.12 8.76 0.30
CA MET A 109 3.78 8.34 -0.09
C MET A 109 3.62 8.31 -1.62
N ARG A 110 4.01 9.39 -2.31
CA ARG A 110 3.95 9.47 -3.78
C ARG A 110 4.84 8.42 -4.43
N ALA A 111 6.03 8.18 -3.87
CA ALA A 111 6.96 7.18 -4.35
C ALA A 111 6.37 5.76 -4.24
N VAL A 112 5.80 5.42 -3.09
CA VAL A 112 5.12 4.13 -2.85
C VAL A 112 3.97 3.95 -3.84
N ALA A 113 3.11 4.96 -4.01
CA ALA A 113 1.98 4.90 -4.94
C ALA A 113 2.44 4.64 -6.39
N LYS A 114 3.52 5.29 -6.82
CA LYS A 114 4.06 5.13 -8.18
C LYS A 114 4.57 3.72 -8.45
N ILE A 115 5.28 3.09 -7.50
CA ILE A 115 5.72 1.69 -7.66
C ILE A 115 4.54 0.75 -7.56
N LYS A 116 3.59 1.00 -6.66
CA LYS A 116 2.38 0.18 -6.51
C LYS A 116 1.60 0.07 -7.82
N GLU A 117 1.41 1.18 -8.54
CA GLU A 117 0.77 1.15 -9.86
C GLU A 117 1.59 0.37 -10.90
N LYS A 118 2.93 0.49 -10.86
CA LYS A 118 3.83 -0.28 -11.75
C LYS A 118 3.75 -1.79 -11.47
N VAL A 119 3.68 -2.19 -10.20
CA VAL A 119 3.52 -3.58 -9.77
C VAL A 119 2.14 -4.11 -10.19
N LYS A 120 1.09 -3.31 -10.03
CA LYS A 120 -0.28 -3.68 -10.43
C LYS A 120 -0.41 -3.93 -11.93
N THR A 121 0.23 -3.08 -12.75
CA THR A 121 0.09 -3.09 -14.22
C THR A 121 1.15 -3.91 -14.94
N GLY A 122 2.29 -4.20 -14.29
CA GLY A 122 3.48 -4.73 -14.94
C GLY A 122 3.92 -6.09 -14.38
N PRO A 123 3.84 -7.20 -15.14
CA PRO A 123 4.35 -8.50 -14.69
C PRO A 123 5.85 -8.48 -14.40
N LYS A 124 6.64 -7.70 -15.17
CA LYS A 124 8.08 -7.49 -14.92
C LYS A 124 8.35 -6.85 -13.55
N TRP A 125 7.51 -5.89 -13.14
CA TRP A 125 7.65 -5.24 -11.84
C TRP A 125 7.26 -6.15 -10.69
N ARG A 126 6.26 -7.02 -10.87
CA ARG A 126 5.93 -8.07 -9.90
C ARG A 126 7.10 -9.02 -9.71
N ALA A 127 7.63 -9.57 -10.80
CA ALA A 127 8.78 -10.47 -10.76
C ALA A 127 9.98 -9.83 -10.05
N LEU A 128 10.29 -8.56 -10.35
CA LEU A 128 11.36 -7.82 -9.68
C LEU A 128 11.11 -7.66 -8.17
N VAL A 129 9.91 -7.30 -7.75
CA VAL A 129 9.59 -7.14 -6.32
C VAL A 129 9.69 -8.47 -5.58
N GLU A 130 9.22 -9.55 -6.18
CA GLU A 130 9.33 -10.90 -5.63
C GLU A 130 10.81 -11.33 -5.50
N GLU A 131 11.61 -11.13 -6.55
CA GLU A 131 13.06 -11.42 -6.52
C GLU A 131 13.77 -10.66 -5.38
N LEU A 132 13.49 -9.37 -5.23
CA LEU A 132 14.10 -8.55 -4.18
C LEU A 132 13.60 -8.93 -2.79
N ARG A 133 12.33 -9.37 -2.67
CA ARG A 133 11.80 -9.92 -1.41
C ARG A 133 12.55 -11.18 -1.02
N ASP A 134 12.75 -12.10 -1.95
CA ASP A 134 13.43 -13.37 -1.71
C ASP A 134 14.92 -13.12 -1.39
N ALA A 135 15.55 -12.12 -2.02
CA ALA A 135 16.90 -11.69 -1.68
C ALA A 135 17.01 -11.10 -0.24
N MET A 136 15.94 -10.51 0.30
CA MET A 136 15.91 -10.05 1.69
C MET A 136 15.85 -11.22 2.69
N TRP A 137 15.20 -12.32 2.30
CA TRP A 137 14.97 -13.51 3.11
C TRP A 137 15.27 -14.80 2.32
N PRO A 138 16.54 -15.22 2.23
CA PRO A 138 16.93 -16.42 1.47
C PRO A 138 16.59 -17.74 2.18
N GLY A 139 15.63 -17.75 3.10
CA GLY A 139 15.39 -18.88 4.02
C GLY A 139 13.92 -19.28 4.12
N GLU A 140 13.31 -19.66 2.99
CA GLU A 140 12.21 -20.64 2.90
C GLU A 140 11.87 -20.82 1.41
N SER A 141 12.69 -21.57 0.68
CA SER A 141 12.38 -22.07 -0.68
C SER A 141 12.95 -23.46 -0.84
#